data_AF-A0A0A1WNB6-F1
#
_entry.id   AF-A0A0A1WNB6-F1
#
_cell.length_a   1.000
_cell.length_b   1.000
_cell.length_c   1.000
_cell.angle_alpha   90.00
_cell.angle_beta   90.00
_cell.angle_gamma   90.00
#
_symmetry.space_group_name_H-M   'P 1'
#
loop_
_entity.id
_entity.type
_entity.pdbx_description
1 polymer ?
#
loop_
_entity_poly.entity_id
_entity_poly.type
_entity_poly.pdbx_seq_one_letter_code
_entity_poly.pdbx_strand_id
1 'polypeptide(L)'
;MSAVRHRPLAPPGTAGDSDDNFTDDESTPLTQDIYGGSQRTIQETKGWDVFRDPPIKVETGSTANQECLELTVKILKIFAYVFTFLMVLIGGVMAKGCVLFMTSQIRKDKKIEYCNKDLGRDKTFVVKLPEEERIAWIWALLIAYAIPEFGSFIRSARICFFKTFRVPKTGHFLFVTLMESLSCFGTALLMFVVLPQIDAIQGAMLTNCLCVIPGILGLLSRSAKEGKRAVKVLIDMAAIAAQVTGFVIWPLLENRPELWVIPIACVMISCGWWENFVSLQSPIGLVRAMGRV
;
A
#
# COMPACT_ATOMS: atom_id res chain seq x y z
N MET A 1 -39.44 -33.96 -35.09
CA MET A 1 -38.84 -35.27 -34.74
C MET A 1 -37.35 -35.18 -35.00
N SER A 2 -36.42 -35.62 -34.15
CA SER A 2 -36.51 -36.00 -32.74
C SER A 2 -35.11 -35.77 -32.12
N ALA A 3 -35.02 -35.11 -30.97
CA ALA A 3 -33.74 -34.91 -30.27
C ALA A 3 -33.69 -35.84 -29.05
N VAL A 4 -32.81 -36.84 -29.10
CA VAL A 4 -32.66 -37.84 -28.03
C VAL A 4 -31.85 -37.25 -26.87
N ARG A 5 -32.42 -37.25 -25.66
CA ARG A 5 -31.78 -36.76 -24.42
C ARG A 5 -31.50 -37.94 -23.48
N HIS A 6 -30.44 -37.82 -22.69
CA HIS A 6 -29.88 -38.90 -21.86
C HIS A 6 -30.82 -39.44 -20.77
N ARG A 7 -30.54 -40.67 -20.32
CA ARG A 7 -31.03 -41.26 -19.05
C ARG A 7 -29.89 -41.33 -17.99
N PRO A 8 -30.22 -41.52 -16.70
CA PRO A 8 -29.42 -40.99 -15.58
C PRO A 8 -28.65 -42.06 -14.78
N LEU A 9 -27.85 -41.61 -13.81
CA LEU A 9 -27.42 -42.39 -12.64
C LEU A 9 -27.33 -41.51 -11.38
N ALA A 10 -27.57 -42.15 -10.23
CA ALA A 10 -27.43 -41.69 -8.85
C ALA A 10 -27.33 -42.94 -7.94
N PRO A 11 -27.16 -42.84 -6.62
CA PRO A 11 -26.38 -41.91 -5.78
C PRO A 11 -25.09 -42.69 -5.35
N PRO A 12 -24.64 -42.84 -4.07
CA PRO A 12 -24.64 -41.98 -2.86
C PRO A 12 -23.24 -41.77 -2.24
N GLY A 13 -23.16 -41.14 -1.05
CA GLY A 13 -22.16 -41.52 -0.03
C GLY A 13 -21.34 -40.43 0.69
N THR A 14 -21.86 -39.93 1.82
CA THR A 14 -21.16 -39.60 3.09
C THR A 14 -20.07 -38.50 3.24
N ALA A 15 -20.31 -37.70 4.30
CA ALA A 15 -19.36 -37.14 5.29
C ALA A 15 -18.45 -35.93 4.92
N GLY A 16 -18.46 -34.92 5.80
CA GLY A 16 -17.57 -33.75 5.74
C GLY A 16 -18.14 -32.52 6.45
N ASP A 17 -18.12 -32.52 7.78
CA ASP A 17 -18.56 -31.44 8.66
C ASP A 17 -17.51 -30.32 8.75
N SER A 18 -17.93 -29.05 8.58
CA SER A 18 -17.26 -27.85 9.12
C SER A 18 -18.04 -26.56 8.76
N ASP A 19 -18.92 -26.12 9.65
CA ASP A 19 -19.49 -24.78 9.62
C ASP A 19 -18.42 -23.71 9.92
N ASP A 20 -18.33 -22.66 9.08
CA ASP A 20 -17.75 -21.36 9.42
C ASP A 20 -17.93 -20.37 8.24
N ASN A 21 -19.16 -19.90 8.01
CA ASN A 21 -19.40 -18.75 7.12
C ASN A 21 -20.45 -17.80 7.71
N PHE A 22 -19.99 -16.95 8.64
CA PHE A 22 -20.75 -15.82 9.16
C PHE A 22 -20.90 -14.75 8.06
N THR A 23 -22.03 -14.78 7.36
CA THR A 23 -22.53 -13.68 6.54
C THR A 23 -23.91 -13.30 7.06
N ASP A 24 -23.97 -12.20 7.83
CA ASP A 24 -25.22 -11.57 8.28
C ASP A 24 -25.93 -10.92 7.08
N ASP A 25 -26.49 -11.75 6.21
CA ASP A 25 -27.30 -11.32 5.08
C ASP A 25 -28.78 -11.26 5.51
N GLU A 26 -29.12 -10.20 6.26
CA GLU A 26 -30.48 -9.79 6.70
C GLU A 26 -31.38 -9.40 5.50
N SER A 27 -31.31 -10.15 4.40
CA SER A 27 -32.12 -9.99 3.20
C SER A 27 -32.70 -11.29 2.65
N THR A 28 -32.31 -12.46 3.19
CA THR A 28 -32.93 -13.75 2.84
C THR A 28 -34.10 -14.10 3.77
N PRO A 29 -35.36 -14.12 3.29
CA PRO A 29 -36.48 -14.57 4.11
C PRO A 29 -36.35 -16.06 4.44
N LEU A 30 -36.61 -16.42 5.71
CA LEU A 30 -36.57 -17.79 6.22
C LEU A 30 -37.77 -18.65 5.75
N THR A 31 -38.00 -18.74 4.44
CA THR A 31 -38.92 -19.73 3.86
C THR A 31 -38.15 -21.02 3.54
N GLN A 32 -37.73 -21.70 4.60
CA GLN A 32 -37.22 -23.07 4.50
C GLN A 32 -38.40 -24.01 4.27
N ASP A 33 -38.40 -24.77 3.16
CA ASP A 33 -39.50 -25.64 2.71
C ASP A 33 -39.74 -26.83 3.67
N ILE A 34 -40.34 -26.57 4.82
CA ILE A 34 -40.83 -27.57 5.77
C ILE A 34 -42.34 -27.70 5.61
N TYR A 35 -42.80 -28.22 4.47
CA TYR A 35 -43.99 -29.11 4.39
C TYR A 35 -44.12 -29.67 2.97
N GLY A 36 -43.50 -30.83 2.73
CA GLY A 36 -43.73 -31.60 1.51
C GLY A 36 -45.15 -32.15 1.47
N GLY A 37 -46.00 -31.61 0.57
CA GLY A 37 -47.21 -32.27 0.10
C GLY A 37 -48.53 -31.81 0.74
N SER A 38 -49.09 -30.71 0.23
CA SER A 38 -50.54 -30.60 0.04
C SER A 38 -50.88 -29.55 -1.03
N GLN A 39 -51.36 -29.99 -2.20
CA GLN A 39 -52.08 -29.10 -3.10
C GLN A 39 -53.48 -28.86 -2.52
N ARG A 40 -53.68 -27.76 -1.77
CA ARG A 40 -55.01 -27.18 -1.58
C ARG A 40 -54.97 -25.73 -1.09
N THR A 41 -55.90 -24.95 -1.64
CA THR A 41 -56.36 -23.62 -1.17
C THR A 41 -55.30 -22.53 -0.97
N ILE A 42 -55.16 -21.71 -2.02
CA ILE A 42 -54.86 -20.28 -1.92
C ILE A 42 -56.02 -19.61 -1.16
N GLN A 43 -56.08 -19.74 0.17
CA GLN A 43 -56.93 -18.90 1.03
C GLN A 43 -56.54 -19.03 2.51
N GLU A 44 -55.50 -18.31 2.92
CA GLU A 44 -55.35 -17.64 4.24
C GLU A 44 -53.95 -17.03 4.34
N THR A 45 -53.75 -15.87 3.70
CA THR A 45 -52.64 -14.98 4.06
C THR A 45 -52.88 -14.47 5.48
N LYS A 46 -52.09 -14.99 6.42
CA LYS A 46 -52.18 -14.76 7.86
C LYS A 46 -52.13 -13.25 8.15
N GLY A 47 -53.25 -12.66 8.59
CA GLY A 47 -53.50 -11.21 8.62
C GLY A 47 -52.66 -10.35 9.57
N TRP A 48 -51.54 -10.86 10.09
CA TRP A 48 -50.50 -10.07 10.76
C TRP A 48 -49.41 -9.59 9.78
N ASP A 49 -49.28 -10.25 8.62
CA ASP A 49 -48.38 -9.86 7.52
C ASP A 49 -49.15 -8.99 6.49
N VAL A 50 -49.61 -7.83 6.97
CA VAL A 50 -50.35 -6.82 6.17
C VAL A 50 -49.45 -5.65 5.78
N PHE A 51 -48.23 -5.58 6.31
CA PHE A 51 -47.20 -4.61 5.94
C PHE A 51 -46.48 -5.02 4.66
N ARG A 52 -47.20 -4.97 3.54
CA ARG A 52 -46.53 -4.83 2.25
C ARG A 52 -45.98 -3.41 2.18
N ASP A 53 -44.67 -3.28 2.01
CA ASP A 53 -44.08 -2.07 1.44
C ASP A 53 -44.21 -2.17 -0.09
N PRO A 54 -45.25 -1.59 -0.73
CA PRO A 54 -45.25 -1.48 -2.18
C PRO A 54 -44.06 -0.63 -2.61
N PRO A 55 -43.36 -0.97 -3.71
CA PRO A 55 -42.31 -0.12 -4.24
C PRO A 55 -42.87 1.28 -4.47
N ILE A 56 -42.12 2.29 -4.02
CA ILE A 56 -42.51 3.70 -4.06
C ILE A 56 -43.01 4.04 -5.46
N LYS A 57 -44.28 4.45 -5.57
CA LYS A 57 -44.84 4.89 -6.85
C LYS A 57 -44.04 6.10 -7.32
N VAL A 58 -43.37 5.94 -8.46
CA VAL A 58 -42.66 7.04 -9.11
C VAL A 58 -43.69 7.99 -9.69
N GLU A 59 -44.06 9.02 -8.91
CA GLU A 59 -44.94 10.10 -9.34
C GLU A 59 -44.38 10.76 -10.60
N THR A 60 -45.12 10.69 -11.71
CA THR A 60 -44.68 11.02 -13.09
C THR A 60 -44.43 12.52 -13.33
N GLY A 61 -44.28 13.33 -12.28
CA GLY A 61 -44.03 14.77 -12.34
C GLY A 61 -42.56 15.20 -12.19
N SER A 62 -41.64 14.30 -11.80
CA SER A 62 -40.26 14.68 -11.42
C SER A 62 -39.14 13.90 -12.15
N THR A 63 -39.49 13.08 -13.15
CA THR A 63 -38.54 12.23 -13.89
C THR A 63 -37.54 13.04 -14.73
N ALA A 64 -37.90 14.24 -15.19
CA ALA A 64 -37.00 15.11 -15.96
C ALA A 64 -35.79 15.63 -15.14
N ASN A 65 -35.89 15.69 -13.80
CA ASN A 65 -34.78 16.15 -12.95
C ASN A 65 -33.82 15.02 -12.57
N GLN A 66 -34.19 13.75 -12.72
CA GLN A 66 -33.32 12.63 -12.33
C GLN A 66 -32.08 12.53 -13.24
N GLU A 67 -32.22 12.68 -14.56
CA GLU A 67 -31.08 12.66 -15.48
C GLU A 67 -30.10 13.82 -15.23
N CYS A 68 -30.62 15.02 -14.94
CA CYS A 68 -29.83 16.21 -14.60
C CYS A 68 -29.08 16.02 -13.26
N LEU A 69 -29.77 15.50 -12.23
CA LEU A 69 -29.17 15.19 -10.94
C LEU A 69 -28.12 14.07 -11.06
N GLU A 70 -28.37 13.02 -11.84
CA GLU A 70 -27.39 11.98 -12.12
C GLU A 70 -26.15 12.51 -12.84
N LEU A 71 -26.33 13.37 -13.84
CA LEU A 71 -25.23 14.01 -14.56
C LEU A 71 -24.44 14.93 -13.62
N THR A 72 -25.11 15.70 -12.78
CA THR A 72 -24.48 16.54 -11.75
C THR A 72 -23.69 15.69 -10.75
N VAL A 73 -24.24 14.56 -10.27
CA VAL A 73 -23.55 13.63 -9.37
C VAL A 73 -22.35 12.96 -10.05
N LYS A 74 -22.44 12.61 -11.34
CA LYS A 74 -21.33 12.06 -12.13
C LYS A 74 -20.20 13.08 -12.27
N ILE A 75 -20.51 14.34 -12.61
CA ILE A 75 -19.54 15.45 -12.67
C ILE A 75 -18.92 15.71 -11.30
N LEU A 76 -19.73 15.77 -10.24
CA LEU A 76 -19.26 16.01 -8.86
C LEU A 76 -18.32 14.90 -8.37
N LYS A 77 -18.60 13.62 -8.72
CA LYS A 77 -17.70 12.49 -8.44
C LYS A 77 -16.37 12.61 -9.18
N ILE A 78 -16.39 12.95 -10.48
CA ILE A 78 -15.17 13.18 -11.26
C ILE A 78 -14.36 14.34 -10.67
N PHE A 79 -15.02 15.46 -10.33
CA PHE A 79 -14.37 16.60 -9.68
C PHE A 79 -13.78 16.20 -8.33
N ALA A 80 -14.50 15.46 -7.48
CA ALA A 80 -14.00 14.98 -6.19
C ALA A 80 -12.79 14.05 -6.33
N TYR A 81 -12.76 13.17 -7.35
CA TYR A 81 -11.60 12.33 -7.64
C TYR A 81 -10.41 13.14 -8.14
N VAL A 82 -10.61 14.10 -9.04
CA VAL A 82 -9.52 14.99 -9.52
C VAL A 82 -9.00 15.87 -8.39
N PHE A 83 -9.88 16.43 -7.56
CA PHE A 83 -9.51 17.28 -6.43
C PHE A 83 -8.74 16.51 -5.35
N THR A 84 -9.22 15.33 -4.95
CA THR A 84 -8.51 14.49 -3.97
C THR A 84 -7.17 13.98 -4.53
N PHE A 85 -7.11 13.61 -5.81
CA PHE A 85 -5.86 13.28 -6.49
C PHE A 85 -4.86 14.44 -6.47
N LEU A 86 -5.27 15.66 -6.80
CA LEU A 86 -4.41 16.84 -6.76
C LEU A 86 -3.94 17.17 -5.33
N MET A 87 -4.82 17.10 -4.32
CA MET A 87 -4.43 17.32 -2.93
C MET A 87 -3.41 16.29 -2.45
N VAL A 88 -3.61 15.01 -2.76
CA VAL A 88 -2.67 13.93 -2.39
C VAL A 88 -1.34 14.08 -3.14
N LEU A 89 -1.37 14.44 -4.43
CA LEU A 89 -0.17 14.65 -5.23
C LEU A 89 0.65 15.84 -4.71
N ILE A 90 0.01 16.98 -4.47
CA ILE A 90 0.67 18.17 -3.90
C ILE A 90 1.21 17.86 -2.50
N GLY A 91 0.41 17.20 -1.65
CA GLY A 91 0.85 16.78 -0.31
C GLY A 91 2.08 15.87 -0.34
N GLY A 92 2.10 14.88 -1.24
CA GLY A 92 3.23 13.97 -1.44
C GLY A 92 4.49 14.67 -1.96
N VAL A 93 4.35 15.56 -2.95
CA VAL A 93 5.46 16.35 -3.50
C VAL A 93 6.03 17.30 -2.44
N MET A 94 5.16 18.00 -1.71
CA MET A 94 5.57 18.91 -0.63
C MET A 94 6.25 18.14 0.51
N ALA A 95 5.69 17.01 0.97
CA ALA A 95 6.30 16.20 2.01
C ALA A 95 7.69 15.67 1.60
N LYS A 96 7.81 15.11 0.39
CA LYS A 96 9.10 14.64 -0.15
C LYS A 96 10.11 15.79 -0.29
N GLY A 97 9.66 16.95 -0.76
CA GLY A 97 10.47 18.17 -0.85
C GLY A 97 10.95 18.67 0.51
N CYS A 98 10.07 18.71 1.52
CA CYS A 98 10.42 19.11 2.88
C CYS A 98 11.44 18.17 3.53
N VAL A 99 11.28 16.84 3.39
CA VAL A 99 12.26 15.87 3.92
C VAL A 99 13.62 16.05 3.25
N LEU A 100 13.66 16.14 1.92
CA LEU A 100 14.90 16.37 1.18
C LEU A 100 15.56 17.72 1.53
N PHE A 101 14.76 18.76 1.77
CA PHE A 101 15.25 20.05 2.25
C PHE A 101 15.88 19.93 3.64
N MET A 102 15.16 19.35 4.62
CA MET A 102 15.66 19.12 5.98
C MET A 102 16.98 18.34 5.97
N THR A 103 17.06 17.22 5.25
CA THR A 103 18.28 16.41 5.16
C THR A 103 19.44 17.18 4.53
N SER A 104 19.19 18.05 3.55
CA SER A 104 20.23 18.86 2.89
C SER A 104 20.89 19.89 3.82
N GLN A 105 20.28 20.22 4.96
CA GLN A 105 20.84 21.13 5.97
C GLN A 105 21.66 20.40 7.06
N ILE A 106 21.60 19.06 7.12
CA ILE A 106 22.30 18.26 8.13
C ILE A 106 23.78 18.01 7.74
N ARG A 107 24.14 18.24 6.46
CA ARG A 107 25.49 18.03 5.92
C ARG A 107 26.54 18.82 6.70
N LYS A 108 27.57 18.13 7.20
CA LYS A 108 28.71 18.75 7.90
C LYS A 108 29.48 19.66 6.93
N ASP A 109 30.11 20.70 7.48
CA ASP A 109 30.94 21.66 6.74
C ASP A 109 30.28 22.24 5.46
N LYS A 110 28.96 22.46 5.51
CA LYS A 110 28.23 23.10 4.40
C LYS A 110 28.72 24.53 4.20
N LYS A 111 29.61 24.68 3.22
CA LYS A 111 30.10 25.94 2.68
C LYS A 111 29.09 26.46 1.68
N ILE A 112 28.44 27.58 1.98
CA ILE A 112 27.62 28.31 1.02
C ILE A 112 28.47 29.45 0.47
N GLU A 113 28.76 29.39 -0.83
CA GLU A 113 29.41 30.47 -1.55
C GLU A 113 28.39 31.59 -1.82
N TYR A 114 28.73 32.82 -1.44
CA TYR A 114 27.94 34.01 -1.77
C TYR A 114 28.82 35.04 -2.49
N CYS A 115 28.26 35.65 -3.52
CA CYS A 115 28.89 36.76 -4.21
C CYS A 115 28.44 38.06 -3.54
N ASN A 116 29.38 38.79 -2.92
CA ASN A 116 29.12 40.13 -2.42
C ASN A 116 29.95 41.15 -3.22
N LYS A 117 29.25 41.89 -4.08
CA LYS A 117 29.85 42.88 -4.99
C LYS A 117 30.51 44.05 -4.24
N ASP A 118 30.10 44.31 -3.00
CA ASP A 118 30.55 45.44 -2.20
C ASP A 118 31.87 45.13 -1.46
N LEU A 119 32.15 43.85 -1.14
CA LEU A 119 33.42 43.43 -0.53
C LEU A 119 34.48 42.95 -1.55
N GLY A 120 34.09 42.67 -2.80
CA GLY A 120 35.03 42.39 -3.89
C GLY A 120 34.41 41.58 -5.02
N ARG A 121 34.46 42.13 -6.24
CA ARG A 121 33.83 41.54 -7.44
C ARG A 121 34.42 40.18 -7.85
N ASP A 122 35.70 39.97 -7.54
CA ASP A 122 36.48 38.78 -7.93
C ASP A 122 36.75 37.82 -6.74
N LYS A 123 36.09 38.03 -5.60
CA LYS A 123 36.27 37.19 -4.39
C LYS A 123 35.03 36.33 -4.15
N THR A 124 35.25 35.02 -3.95
CA THR A 124 34.23 34.12 -3.42
C THR A 124 34.24 34.19 -1.90
N PHE A 125 33.11 34.54 -1.31
CA PHE A 125 32.93 34.54 0.15
C PHE A 125 32.20 33.27 0.56
N VAL A 126 32.65 32.64 1.65
CA VAL A 126 32.14 31.35 2.10
C VAL A 126 31.58 31.49 3.51
N VAL A 127 30.26 31.26 3.66
CA VAL A 127 29.65 31.08 4.97
C VAL A 127 29.73 29.61 5.35
N LYS A 128 30.23 29.32 6.56
CA LYS A 128 30.00 28.06 7.25
C LYS A 128 28.75 28.22 8.11
N LEU A 129 27.77 27.33 7.98
CA LEU A 129 26.60 27.34 8.86
C LEU A 129 27.02 27.01 10.31
N PRO A 130 26.41 27.65 11.32
CA PRO A 130 26.66 27.34 12.72
C PRO A 130 26.14 25.96 13.10
N GLU A 131 26.76 25.33 14.10
CA GLU A 131 26.38 23.98 14.55
C GLU A 131 24.97 23.94 15.18
N GLU A 132 24.52 25.05 15.76
CA GLU A 132 23.20 25.22 16.38
C GLU A 132 22.06 25.02 15.38
N GLU A 133 22.15 25.63 14.19
CA GLU A 133 21.17 25.44 13.10
C GLU A 133 21.12 23.98 12.65
N ARG A 134 22.28 23.34 12.53
CA ARG A 134 22.38 21.92 12.16
C ARG A 134 21.71 21.02 13.20
N ILE A 135 21.87 21.31 14.50
CA ILE A 135 21.20 20.59 15.59
C ILE A 135 19.68 20.78 15.50
N ALA A 136 19.20 22.01 15.23
CA ALA A 136 17.77 22.28 15.05
C ALA A 136 17.16 21.49 13.86
N TRP A 137 17.87 21.39 12.73
CA TRP A 137 17.42 20.58 11.59
C TRP A 137 17.40 19.07 11.87
N ILE A 138 18.34 18.56 12.67
CA ILE A 138 18.32 17.16 13.12
C ILE A 138 17.08 16.88 13.98
N TRP A 139 16.75 17.77 14.92
CA TRP A 139 15.53 17.65 15.74
C TRP A 139 14.25 17.76 14.91
N ALA A 140 14.18 18.70 13.95
CA ALA A 140 13.04 18.83 13.05
C ALA A 140 12.80 17.55 12.23
N LEU A 141 13.87 16.94 11.69
CA LEU A 141 13.80 15.68 10.96
C LEU A 141 13.39 14.51 11.86
N LEU A 142 13.92 14.45 13.10
CA LEU A 142 13.55 13.41 14.08
C LEU A 142 12.07 13.48 14.45
N ILE A 143 11.52 14.67 14.66
CA ILE A 143 10.09 14.86 14.94
C ILE A 143 9.26 14.46 13.72
N ALA A 144 9.65 14.89 12.50
CA ALA A 144 8.95 14.54 11.27
C ALA A 144 8.95 13.02 11.00
N TYR A 145 10.04 12.32 11.33
CA TYR A 145 10.17 10.87 11.25
C TYR A 145 9.34 10.14 12.32
N ALA A 146 9.32 10.63 13.56
CA ALA A 146 8.68 9.94 14.68
C ALA A 146 7.14 10.06 14.68
N ILE A 147 6.56 11.16 14.16
CA ILE A 147 5.10 11.38 14.19
C ILE A 147 4.30 10.25 13.51
N PRO A 148 4.64 9.78 12.29
CA PRO A 148 4.00 8.62 11.66
C PRO A 148 4.06 7.35 12.52
N GLU A 149 5.24 7.04 13.08
CA GLU A 149 5.47 5.86 13.90
C GLU A 149 4.66 5.89 15.22
N PHE A 150 4.59 7.05 15.88
CA PHE A 150 3.69 7.24 17.01
C PHE A 150 2.21 7.07 16.63
N GLY A 151 1.80 7.53 15.45
CA GLY A 151 0.45 7.30 14.91
C GLY A 151 0.14 5.81 14.71
N SER A 152 1.08 5.07 14.11
CA SER A 152 1.00 3.61 13.96
C SER A 152 0.94 2.90 15.32
N PHE A 153 1.77 3.30 16.28
CA PHE A 153 1.73 2.78 17.64
C PHE A 153 0.38 3.00 18.33
N ILE A 154 -0.16 4.23 18.29
CA ILE A 154 -1.48 4.55 18.89
C ILE A 154 -2.59 3.72 18.24
N ARG A 155 -2.57 3.56 16.91
CA ARG A 155 -3.53 2.71 16.19
C ARG A 155 -3.45 1.25 16.64
N SER A 156 -2.24 0.70 16.75
CA SER A 156 -2.00 -0.67 17.19
C SER A 156 -2.40 -0.89 18.64
N ALA A 157 -2.02 0.01 19.54
CA ALA A 157 -2.44 0.00 20.96
C ALA A 157 -3.97 0.02 21.09
N ARG A 158 -4.67 0.89 20.34
CA ARG A 158 -6.14 0.93 20.33
C ARG A 158 -6.75 -0.42 19.91
N ILE A 159 -6.17 -1.10 18.92
CA ILE A 159 -6.65 -2.42 18.49
C ILE A 159 -6.41 -3.45 19.60
N CYS A 160 -5.23 -3.48 20.22
CA CYS A 160 -4.91 -4.43 21.30
C CYS A 160 -5.78 -4.26 22.55
N PHE A 161 -6.15 -3.03 22.93
CA PHE A 161 -6.96 -2.76 24.13
C PHE A 161 -8.48 -2.88 23.88
N PHE A 162 -8.98 -2.46 22.72
CA PHE A 162 -10.43 -2.32 22.48
C PHE A 162 -11.02 -3.32 21.48
N LYS A 163 -10.22 -4.20 20.85
CA LYS A 163 -10.73 -5.17 19.88
C LYS A 163 -10.22 -6.57 20.19
N THR A 164 -11.13 -7.54 20.22
CA THR A 164 -10.78 -8.96 20.30
C THR A 164 -9.92 -9.36 19.11
N PHE A 165 -8.74 -9.93 19.38
CA PHE A 165 -7.81 -10.43 18.37
C PHE A 165 -7.41 -11.88 18.67
N ARG A 166 -7.13 -12.66 17.62
CA ARG A 166 -6.52 -13.99 17.76
C ARG A 166 -5.01 -13.81 17.89
N VAL A 167 -4.39 -14.44 18.89
CA VAL A 167 -2.94 -14.36 19.12
C VAL A 167 -2.21 -15.04 17.95
N PRO A 168 -1.30 -14.35 17.23
CA PRO A 168 -0.52 -14.96 16.16
C PRO A 168 0.48 -15.98 16.71
N LYS A 169 0.87 -16.98 15.92
CA LYS A 169 1.94 -17.91 16.33
C LYS A 169 3.24 -17.12 16.47
N THR A 170 4.02 -17.41 17.50
CA THR A 170 5.25 -16.68 17.87
C THR A 170 6.23 -16.51 16.70
N GLY A 171 6.36 -17.53 15.83
CA GLY A 171 7.22 -17.45 14.64
C GLY A 171 6.75 -16.44 13.58
N HIS A 172 5.44 -16.34 13.33
CA HIS A 172 4.88 -15.35 12.41
C HIS A 172 5.08 -13.93 12.98
N PHE A 173 4.76 -13.76 14.27
CA PHE A 173 4.96 -12.48 14.97
C PHE A 173 6.43 -12.03 14.93
N LEU A 174 7.39 -12.92 15.21
CA LEU A 174 8.82 -12.61 15.19
C LEU A 174 9.31 -12.24 13.78
N PHE A 175 8.83 -12.92 12.74
CA PHE A 175 9.19 -12.62 11.35
C PHE A 175 8.67 -11.25 10.90
N VAL A 176 7.39 -10.95 11.16
CA VAL A 176 6.79 -9.62 10.88
C VAL A 176 7.55 -8.54 11.65
N THR A 177 7.79 -8.75 12.95
CA THR A 177 8.56 -7.81 13.81
C THR A 177 9.95 -7.55 13.24
N LEU A 178 10.65 -8.58 12.74
CA LEU A 178 11.94 -8.43 12.10
C LEU A 178 11.85 -7.61 10.81
N MET A 179 10.93 -7.94 9.90
CA MET A 179 10.80 -7.21 8.62
C MET A 179 10.45 -5.73 8.82
N GLU A 180 9.55 -5.42 9.75
CA GLU A 180 9.22 -4.03 10.10
C GLU A 180 10.38 -3.31 10.79
N SER A 181 11.11 -3.99 11.69
CA SER A 181 12.30 -3.42 12.33
C SER A 181 13.41 -3.11 11.31
N LEU A 182 13.60 -3.97 10.30
CA LEU A 182 14.54 -3.74 9.21
C LEU A 182 14.09 -2.53 8.37
N SER A 183 12.80 -2.42 8.04
CA SER A 183 12.25 -1.28 7.29
C SER A 183 12.43 0.05 8.03
N CYS A 184 12.05 0.09 9.31
CA CYS A 184 12.22 1.23 10.21
C CYS A 184 13.69 1.64 10.37
N PHE A 185 14.60 0.69 10.59
CA PHE A 185 16.03 1.00 10.65
C PHE A 185 16.60 1.47 9.29
N GLY A 186 16.13 0.88 8.19
CA GLY A 186 16.52 1.28 6.83
C GLY A 186 16.09 2.70 6.49
N THR A 187 14.87 3.11 6.84
CA THR A 187 14.39 4.48 6.64
C THR A 187 15.16 5.48 7.51
N ALA A 188 15.47 5.13 8.76
CA ALA A 188 16.34 5.94 9.62
C ALA A 188 17.76 6.10 9.04
N LEU A 189 18.40 5.02 8.56
CA LEU A 189 19.69 5.11 7.85
C LEU A 189 19.61 6.01 6.62
N LEU A 190 18.55 5.89 5.82
CA LEU A 190 18.36 6.72 4.64
C LEU A 190 18.24 8.21 5.03
N MET A 191 17.44 8.54 6.04
CA MET A 191 17.21 9.93 6.46
C MET A 191 18.40 10.58 7.18
N PHE A 192 19.09 9.86 8.08
CA PHE A 192 20.11 10.46 8.94
C PHE A 192 21.56 10.23 8.48
N VAL A 193 21.82 9.23 7.65
CA VAL A 193 23.18 8.90 7.17
C VAL A 193 23.34 9.16 5.68
N VAL A 194 22.42 8.66 4.84
CA VAL A 194 22.56 8.73 3.37
C VAL A 194 22.16 10.10 2.82
N LEU A 195 20.91 10.54 3.05
CA LEU A 195 20.38 11.77 2.45
C LEU A 195 21.17 13.05 2.82
N PRO A 196 21.78 13.20 4.01
CA PRO A 196 22.64 14.34 4.32
C PRO A 196 23.99 14.35 3.56
N GLN A 197 24.39 13.21 2.98
CA GLN A 197 25.69 13.05 2.32
C GLN A 197 25.62 13.22 0.79
N ILE A 198 24.43 13.16 0.21
CA ILE A 198 24.17 13.33 -1.24
C ILE A 198 23.34 14.58 -1.49
N ASP A 199 23.36 15.10 -2.72
CA ASP A 199 22.54 16.27 -3.06
C ASP A 199 21.06 15.91 -3.20
N ALA A 200 20.16 16.87 -2.96
CA ALA A 200 18.71 16.64 -2.92
C ALA A 200 18.15 16.00 -4.21
N ILE A 201 18.76 16.26 -5.37
CA ILE A 201 18.39 15.64 -6.66
C ILE A 201 18.80 14.16 -6.68
N GLN A 202 20.00 13.82 -6.20
CA GLN A 202 20.46 12.43 -6.06
C GLN A 202 19.56 11.67 -5.07
N GLY A 203 19.20 12.28 -3.94
CA GLY A 203 18.24 11.72 -2.98
C GLY A 203 16.83 11.54 -3.55
N ALA A 204 16.35 12.48 -4.36
CA ALA A 204 15.06 12.37 -5.06
C ALA A 204 15.03 11.21 -6.07
N MET A 205 16.16 10.93 -6.73
CA MET A 205 16.32 9.77 -7.61
C MET A 205 16.42 8.47 -6.81
N LEU A 206 17.27 8.42 -5.77
CA LEU A 206 17.48 7.23 -4.94
C LEU A 206 16.20 6.74 -4.27
N THR A 207 15.36 7.66 -3.81
CA THR A 207 14.04 7.34 -3.21
C THR A 207 13.05 6.70 -4.19
N ASN A 208 13.30 6.73 -5.50
CA ASN A 208 12.51 6.00 -6.49
C ASN A 208 13.00 4.55 -6.67
N CYS A 209 14.20 4.22 -6.21
CA CYS A 209 14.82 2.90 -6.36
C CYS A 209 14.48 1.95 -5.19
N LEU A 210 13.76 2.37 -4.16
CA LEU A 210 13.63 1.60 -2.90
C LEU A 210 12.97 0.21 -3.02
N CYS A 211 12.30 -0.11 -4.13
CA CYS A 211 11.42 -1.28 -4.29
C CYS A 211 12.09 -2.56 -4.84
N VAL A 212 13.34 -2.84 -4.45
CA VAL A 212 14.12 -4.03 -4.89
C VAL A 212 13.50 -5.36 -4.49
N ILE A 213 13.23 -5.55 -3.20
CA ILE A 213 12.63 -6.80 -2.68
C ILE A 213 11.24 -6.99 -3.30
N PRO A 214 10.35 -5.98 -3.37
CA PRO A 214 9.14 -6.02 -4.20
C PRO A 214 9.35 -6.47 -5.64
N GLY A 215 10.35 -5.93 -6.35
CA GLY A 215 10.66 -6.31 -7.73
C GLY A 215 11.06 -7.78 -7.85
N ILE A 216 11.99 -8.23 -6.99
CA ILE A 216 12.44 -9.63 -6.93
C ILE A 216 11.28 -10.56 -6.56
N LEU A 217 10.55 -10.27 -5.49
CA LEU A 217 9.42 -11.09 -5.06
C LEU A 217 8.31 -11.13 -6.11
N GLY A 218 7.98 -10.01 -6.75
CA GLY A 218 7.02 -9.95 -7.84
C GLY A 218 7.40 -10.85 -9.02
N LEU A 219 8.67 -10.81 -9.43
CA LEU A 219 9.22 -11.69 -10.47
C LEU A 219 9.11 -13.18 -10.07
N LEU A 220 9.45 -13.53 -8.84
CA LEU A 220 9.41 -14.90 -8.29
C LEU A 220 7.98 -15.39 -7.97
N SER A 221 7.02 -14.48 -7.80
CA SER A 221 5.63 -14.76 -7.49
C SER A 221 4.82 -15.18 -8.74
N ARG A 222 5.29 -14.82 -9.94
CA ARG A 222 4.60 -15.08 -11.22
C ARG A 222 4.22 -16.54 -11.43
N SER A 223 2.92 -16.77 -11.61
CA SER A 223 2.38 -18.10 -11.88
C SER A 223 2.60 -18.53 -13.33
N ALA A 224 2.79 -19.84 -13.55
CA ALA A 224 2.91 -20.42 -14.88
C ALA A 224 1.62 -20.29 -15.72
N LYS A 225 0.48 -20.00 -15.09
CA LYS A 225 -0.83 -19.81 -15.75
C LYS A 225 -1.04 -18.41 -16.34
N GLU A 226 -0.10 -17.47 -16.16
CA GLU A 226 -0.26 -16.11 -16.67
C GLU A 226 0.03 -15.97 -18.17
N GLY A 227 -0.92 -15.40 -18.92
CA GLY A 227 -0.68 -14.94 -20.28
C GLY A 227 0.42 -13.88 -20.38
N LYS A 228 1.20 -13.93 -21.47
CA LYS A 228 2.35 -13.05 -21.77
C LYS A 228 3.46 -13.04 -20.70
N ARG A 229 3.63 -14.14 -19.94
CA ARG A 229 4.63 -14.27 -18.86
C ARG A 229 6.04 -13.81 -19.25
N ALA A 230 6.56 -14.18 -20.42
CA ALA A 230 7.91 -13.80 -20.86
C ALA A 230 8.11 -12.28 -20.97
N VAL A 231 7.14 -11.55 -21.52
CA VAL A 231 7.18 -10.08 -21.63
C VAL A 231 7.15 -9.44 -20.24
N LYS A 232 6.26 -9.94 -19.36
CA LYS A 232 6.15 -9.46 -17.98
C LYS A 232 7.45 -9.69 -17.19
N VAL A 233 8.06 -10.87 -17.31
CA VAL A 233 9.37 -11.21 -16.73
C VAL A 233 10.47 -10.28 -17.24
N LEU A 234 10.49 -9.97 -18.54
CA LEU A 234 11.48 -9.05 -19.12
C LEU A 234 11.33 -7.62 -18.57
N ILE A 235 10.09 -7.15 -18.40
CA ILE A 235 9.79 -5.85 -17.78
C ILE A 235 10.26 -5.83 -16.32
N ASP A 236 9.96 -6.86 -15.53
CA ASP A 236 10.43 -6.94 -14.13
C ASP A 236 11.95 -6.95 -14.05
N MET A 237 12.63 -7.74 -14.90
CA MET A 237 14.09 -7.78 -14.97
C MET A 237 14.69 -6.42 -15.31
N ALA A 238 14.10 -5.68 -16.25
CA ALA A 238 14.51 -4.32 -16.57
C ALA A 238 14.27 -3.35 -15.41
N ALA A 239 13.15 -3.48 -14.69
CA ALA A 239 12.84 -2.67 -13.51
C ALA A 239 13.82 -2.94 -12.35
N ILE A 240 14.13 -4.21 -12.06
CA ILE A 240 15.13 -4.60 -11.06
C ILE A 240 16.50 -4.06 -11.46
N ALA A 241 16.91 -4.22 -12.72
CA ALA A 241 18.18 -3.70 -13.22
C ALA A 241 18.29 -2.18 -13.03
N ALA A 242 17.24 -1.42 -13.38
CA ALA A 242 17.18 0.04 -13.22
C ALA A 242 17.18 0.49 -11.75
N GLN A 243 16.61 -0.29 -10.83
CA GLN A 243 16.72 -0.04 -9.40
C GLN A 243 18.15 -0.30 -8.90
N VAL A 244 18.76 -1.42 -9.29
CA VAL A 244 20.11 -1.83 -8.86
C VAL A 244 21.19 -0.85 -9.30
N THR A 245 21.13 -0.29 -10.51
CA THR A 245 22.06 0.79 -10.92
C THR A 245 21.98 2.00 -9.99
N GLY A 246 20.79 2.30 -9.45
CA GLY A 246 20.58 3.39 -8.50
C GLY A 246 21.37 3.28 -7.19
N PHE A 247 21.69 2.06 -6.71
CA PHE A 247 22.49 1.89 -5.49
C PHE A 247 24.00 1.80 -5.75
N VAL A 248 24.38 1.30 -6.92
CA VAL A 248 25.78 0.94 -7.21
C VAL A 248 26.52 2.09 -7.91
N ILE A 249 25.84 2.93 -8.70
CA ILE A 249 26.48 4.04 -9.41
C ILE A 249 27.06 5.09 -8.44
N TRP A 250 26.29 5.55 -7.44
CA TRP A 250 26.74 6.65 -6.57
C TRP A 250 27.97 6.30 -5.71
N PRO A 251 28.05 5.14 -5.02
CA PRO A 251 29.25 4.76 -4.27
C PRO A 251 30.48 4.58 -5.15
N LEU A 252 30.33 4.07 -6.39
CA LEU A 252 31.43 3.89 -7.34
C LEU A 252 31.93 5.21 -7.93
N LEU A 253 31.04 6.15 -8.23
CA LEU A 253 31.40 7.41 -8.87
C LEU A 253 32.15 8.36 -7.92
N GLU A 254 31.70 8.43 -6.66
CA GLU A 254 32.23 9.39 -5.69
C GLU A 254 33.32 8.80 -4.78
N ASN A 255 33.54 7.47 -4.80
CA ASN A 255 34.58 6.76 -4.04
C ASN A 255 34.61 7.04 -2.52
N ARG A 256 33.50 7.53 -1.93
CA ARG A 256 33.38 7.74 -0.48
C ARG A 256 32.88 6.45 0.20
N PRO A 257 33.57 5.92 1.23
CA PRO A 257 33.15 4.69 1.91
C PRO A 257 31.77 4.83 2.57
N GLU A 258 31.42 6.04 3.02
CA GLU A 258 30.12 6.37 3.64
C GLU A 258 28.92 6.09 2.71
N LEU A 259 29.11 6.15 1.38
CA LEU A 259 28.04 5.89 0.41
C LEU A 259 27.69 4.40 0.29
N TRP A 260 28.55 3.47 0.73
CA TRP A 260 28.22 2.03 0.72
C TRP A 260 27.12 1.63 1.71
N VAL A 261 26.67 2.56 2.56
CA VAL A 261 25.43 2.42 3.34
C VAL A 261 24.18 2.47 2.44
N ILE A 262 24.26 3.03 1.23
CA ILE A 262 23.12 3.14 0.29
C ILE A 262 22.49 1.77 -0.04
N PRO A 263 23.20 0.77 -0.60
CA PRO A 263 22.61 -0.55 -0.86
C PRO A 263 21.97 -1.19 0.39
N ILE A 264 22.63 -1.05 1.54
CA ILE A 264 22.17 -1.64 2.81
C ILE A 264 20.83 -0.99 3.22
N ALA A 265 20.78 0.34 3.31
CA ALA A 265 19.57 1.07 3.66
C ALA A 265 18.42 0.78 2.69
N CYS A 266 18.69 0.77 1.36
CA CYS A 266 17.66 0.50 0.36
C CYS A 266 17.09 -0.91 0.45
N VAL A 267 17.93 -1.94 0.64
CA VAL A 267 17.47 -3.33 0.84
C VAL A 267 16.65 -3.45 2.12
N MET A 268 17.08 -2.81 3.21
CA MET A 268 16.39 -2.84 4.49
C MET A 268 15.00 -2.18 4.44
N ILE A 269 14.87 -1.00 3.80
CA ILE A 269 13.57 -0.35 3.53
C ILE A 269 12.67 -1.29 2.72
N SER A 270 13.24 -1.90 1.68
CA SER A 270 12.55 -2.83 0.78
C SER A 270 11.86 -3.98 1.51
N CYS A 271 12.34 -4.39 2.69
CA CYS A 271 11.72 -5.43 3.50
C CYS A 271 10.28 -5.09 3.88
N GLY A 272 9.94 -3.83 4.18
CA GLY A 272 8.62 -3.45 4.69
C GLY A 272 7.44 -3.68 3.73
N TRP A 273 7.70 -3.92 2.44
CA TRP A 273 6.65 -4.17 1.45
C TRP A 273 6.44 -5.66 1.12
N TRP A 274 7.15 -6.57 1.79
CA TRP A 274 7.22 -8.00 1.45
C TRP A 274 5.84 -8.65 1.26
N GLU A 275 4.88 -8.38 2.16
CA GLU A 275 3.53 -8.97 2.18
C GLU A 275 2.79 -8.81 0.84
N ASN A 276 2.93 -7.64 0.19
CA ASN A 276 2.17 -7.30 -1.01
C ASN A 276 2.60 -8.06 -2.28
N PHE A 277 3.79 -8.68 -2.26
CA PHE A 277 4.40 -9.30 -3.46
C PHE A 277 4.49 -10.82 -3.38
N VAL A 278 4.02 -11.40 -2.28
CA VAL A 278 4.10 -12.83 -1.99
C VAL A 278 2.77 -13.52 -2.35
N SER A 279 2.85 -14.68 -3.02
CA SER A 279 1.65 -15.47 -3.39
C SER A 279 1.80 -16.94 -3.04
N LEU A 280 0.75 -17.49 -2.41
CA LEU A 280 0.56 -18.92 -2.20
C LEU A 280 0.60 -19.73 -3.52
N GLN A 281 0.24 -19.09 -4.64
CA GLN A 281 0.22 -19.71 -5.97
C GLN A 281 1.58 -19.68 -6.68
N SER A 282 2.60 -19.04 -6.09
CA SER A 282 3.97 -19.04 -6.66
C SER A 282 4.47 -20.47 -6.84
N PRO A 283 5.26 -20.76 -7.90
CA PRO A 283 5.95 -22.04 -8.06
C PRO A 283 7.09 -22.24 -7.05
N ILE A 284 7.55 -21.19 -6.36
CA ILE A 284 8.70 -21.25 -5.46
C ILE A 284 8.24 -21.51 -4.01
N GLY A 285 8.77 -22.56 -3.41
CA GLY A 285 8.41 -22.99 -2.05
C GLY A 285 8.67 -21.94 -0.97
N LEU A 286 9.74 -21.15 -1.09
CA LEU A 286 10.09 -20.07 -0.15
C LEU A 286 9.05 -18.94 -0.19
N VAL A 287 8.67 -18.47 -1.40
CA VAL A 287 7.59 -17.47 -1.58
C VAL A 287 6.27 -18.03 -1.04
N ARG A 288 5.91 -19.27 -1.36
CA ARG A 288 4.71 -19.91 -0.80
C ARG A 288 4.74 -20.05 0.73
N ALA A 289 5.92 -20.24 1.34
CA ALA A 289 6.07 -20.32 2.79
C ALA A 289 5.91 -18.95 3.46
N MET A 290 6.47 -17.89 2.89
CA MET A 290 6.22 -16.51 3.34
C MET A 290 4.74 -16.12 3.19
N GLY A 291 4.05 -16.60 2.15
CA GLY A 291 2.62 -16.33 1.93
C GLY A 291 1.66 -17.08 2.85
N ARG A 292 2.18 -17.78 3.85
CA ARG A 292 1.45 -18.42 4.95
C ARG A 292 1.71 -17.74 6.30
N VAL A 293 2.53 -16.68 6.30
CA VAL A 293 2.81 -15.80 7.43
C VAL A 293 1.79 -14.67 7.42
#